data_AF-A0A1I2U5S7-F1
#
_entry.id   AF-A0A1I2U5S7-F1
#
_cell.length_a   1.000
_cell.length_b   1.000
_cell.length_c   1.000
_cell.angle_alpha   90.00
_cell.angle_beta   90.00
_cell.angle_gamma   90.00
#
_symmetry.space_group_name_H-M   'P 1'
#
loop_
_entity.id
_entity.type
_entity.pdbx_description
1 polymer ?
#
loop_
_entity_poly.entity_id
_entity_poly.type
_entity_poly.pdbx_seq_one_letter_code
_entity_poly.pdbx_strand_id
1 'polypeptide(L)'
;MRAPHYRQFLEQRSRAAWLEVHTENYLDQAGGDFHVLQELRRDYAISLHGVGLGLGSARGFSADHLARVASLAHRIQPALVSEHLCWGAVFDRHLNDLLPLALNHAALEMLEQRVGRMQDALGRTILLENVSSFVRFADDAMSEAEFLTALARRTGCGLLLDVNNLYVNQCNHQEDAMAALAAIAPGTVGEIHLAGHLVTPDAVVDHHGAAIADPVWRLYEATLARFGAVPTLIEWDTDIPPLETLLAEAAKASTLATNFHLPKIVPLGVRNKSGQNLPAGSDALAAQQQAFSDALFAPAAEAALQLKHKERFGLYRGNLASTWSKALAAAYPVIAQLVGGEFFAAMAREYGRAHPSDSGDLNRFGAHFEPFLRSFAHVKDLPYLPDMARLEWQLHRIHYARHELALQAQDINPQTVEEQVFVWQATAQLFESEWAVVPLWLAHQGMPFPQNMNEASRALLSRPEWTAQLTPLQAPQYAALHELKEGKTVGAALDAAFALDENFNVAASLQQWLQQQILVKRPH
;
A
#
# COMPACT_ATOMS: atom_id res chain seq x y z
N MET A 1 6.99 -10.72 -0.67
CA MET A 1 7.80 -10.27 -1.84
C MET A 1 7.86 -8.76 -1.86
N ARG A 2 9.02 -8.15 -2.15
CA ARG A 2 9.17 -6.69 -2.28
C ARG A 2 9.73 -6.30 -3.66
N ALA A 3 9.47 -5.07 -4.10
CA ALA A 3 9.85 -4.55 -5.43
C ALA A 3 11.32 -4.77 -5.82
N PRO A 4 12.32 -4.60 -4.91
CA PRO A 4 13.73 -4.84 -5.24
C PRO A 4 14.03 -6.25 -5.76
N HIS A 5 13.21 -7.25 -5.42
CA HIS A 5 13.44 -8.64 -5.80
C HIS A 5 12.65 -9.09 -7.04
N TYR A 6 11.80 -8.23 -7.62
CA TYR A 6 10.91 -8.60 -8.73
C TYR A 6 11.67 -9.23 -9.91
N ARG A 7 12.76 -8.58 -10.35
CA ARG A 7 13.56 -9.07 -11.48
C ARG A 7 14.10 -10.47 -11.23
N GLN A 8 14.64 -10.73 -10.03
CA GLN A 8 15.18 -12.05 -9.68
C GLN A 8 14.10 -13.13 -9.71
N PHE A 9 12.90 -12.86 -9.18
CA PHE A 9 11.79 -13.82 -9.25
C PHE A 9 11.30 -14.07 -10.68
N LEU A 10 11.20 -13.04 -11.51
CA LEU A 10 10.74 -13.17 -12.90
C LEU A 10 11.76 -13.91 -13.77
N GLU A 11 13.05 -13.58 -13.67
CA GLU A 11 14.09 -14.11 -14.56
C GLU A 11 14.65 -15.44 -14.08
N GLN A 12 14.84 -15.61 -12.77
CA GLN A 12 15.56 -16.75 -12.20
C GLN A 12 14.64 -17.81 -11.60
N ARG A 13 13.34 -17.51 -11.44
CA ARG A 13 12.37 -18.38 -10.76
C ARG A 13 12.92 -18.91 -9.43
N SER A 14 13.37 -17.99 -8.59
CA SER A 14 14.01 -18.31 -7.31
C SER A 14 13.18 -19.30 -6.49
N ARG A 15 13.85 -20.21 -5.78
CA ARG A 15 13.23 -21.35 -5.10
C ARG A 15 12.50 -20.94 -3.81
N ALA A 16 11.33 -20.32 -3.96
CA ALA A 16 10.34 -20.13 -2.92
C ALA A 16 9.13 -21.04 -3.18
N ALA A 17 8.49 -21.53 -2.12
CA ALA A 17 7.30 -22.38 -2.25
C ALA A 17 6.04 -21.59 -2.63
N TRP A 18 5.96 -20.34 -2.16
CA TRP A 18 4.85 -19.41 -2.37
C TRP A 18 5.32 -17.99 -2.04
N LEU A 19 4.51 -16.99 -2.39
CA LEU A 19 4.81 -15.58 -2.16
C LEU A 19 3.63 -14.88 -1.48
N GLU A 20 3.92 -13.95 -0.58
CA GLU A 20 2.93 -13.01 -0.06
C GLU A 20 3.13 -11.60 -0.65
N VAL A 21 2.03 -10.89 -0.82
CA VAL A 21 2.00 -9.47 -1.20
C VAL A 21 0.99 -8.69 -0.36
N HIS A 22 1.26 -7.40 -0.14
CA HIS A 22 0.29 -6.50 0.49
C HIS A 22 -0.82 -6.16 -0.49
N THR A 23 -2.06 -6.41 -0.08
CA THR A 23 -3.26 -6.30 -0.91
C THR A 23 -3.43 -4.88 -1.47
N GLU A 24 -3.17 -3.88 -0.63
CA GLU A 24 -3.38 -2.45 -0.90
C GLU A 24 -2.53 -1.93 -2.06
N ASN A 25 -1.37 -2.53 -2.31
CA ASN A 25 -0.49 -2.16 -3.42
C ASN A 25 -1.05 -2.51 -4.79
N TYR A 26 -2.09 -3.37 -4.86
CA TYR A 26 -2.61 -3.91 -6.12
C TYR A 26 -4.10 -3.63 -6.33
N LEU A 27 -4.74 -2.81 -5.49
CA LEU A 27 -6.18 -2.55 -5.57
C LEU A 27 -6.60 -1.85 -6.88
N ASP A 28 -5.71 -1.09 -7.50
CA ASP A 28 -5.95 -0.43 -8.79
C ASP A 28 -5.77 -1.39 -9.99
N GLN A 29 -5.20 -2.58 -9.77
CA GLN A 29 -5.06 -3.66 -10.77
C GLN A 29 -4.45 -3.20 -12.11
N ALA A 30 -3.44 -2.34 -12.03
CA ALA A 30 -2.76 -1.72 -13.15
C ALA A 30 -1.28 -1.48 -12.81
N GLY A 31 -0.51 -0.99 -13.77
CA GLY A 31 0.92 -0.73 -13.56
C GLY A 31 1.81 -1.96 -13.74
N GLY A 32 3.12 -1.71 -13.71
CA GLY A 32 4.13 -2.77 -13.79
C GLY A 32 4.04 -3.75 -12.63
N ASP A 33 3.79 -3.27 -11.40
CA ASP A 33 3.73 -4.13 -10.21
C ASP A 33 2.61 -5.18 -10.33
N PHE A 34 1.44 -4.76 -10.81
CA PHE A 34 0.34 -5.68 -11.05
C PHE A 34 0.67 -6.70 -12.16
N HIS A 35 1.36 -6.28 -13.23
CA HIS A 35 1.85 -7.21 -14.25
C HIS A 35 2.82 -8.25 -13.66
N VAL A 36 3.79 -7.81 -12.85
CA VAL A 36 4.71 -8.73 -12.14
C VAL A 36 3.93 -9.73 -11.30
N LEU A 37 2.94 -9.28 -10.52
CA LEU A 37 2.10 -10.17 -9.73
C LEU A 37 1.35 -11.19 -10.61
N GLN A 38 0.80 -10.78 -11.75
CA GLN A 38 0.11 -11.68 -12.67
C GLN A 38 1.04 -12.73 -13.30
N GLU A 39 2.26 -12.35 -13.65
CA GLU A 39 3.26 -13.28 -14.18
C GLU A 39 3.69 -14.27 -13.10
N LEU A 40 4.05 -13.80 -11.91
CA LEU A 40 4.49 -14.65 -10.80
C LEU A 40 3.38 -15.57 -10.29
N ARG A 41 2.10 -15.15 -10.31
CA ARG A 41 0.95 -15.97 -9.91
C ARG A 41 0.83 -17.27 -10.71
N ARG A 42 1.39 -17.34 -11.93
CA ARG A 42 1.40 -18.56 -12.76
C ARG A 42 2.32 -19.64 -12.20
N ASP A 43 3.42 -19.22 -11.58
CA ASP A 43 4.48 -20.11 -11.10
C ASP A 43 4.44 -20.30 -9.57
N TYR A 44 3.86 -19.35 -8.83
CA TYR A 44 3.79 -19.35 -7.37
C TYR A 44 2.35 -19.27 -6.84
N ALA A 45 2.07 -19.99 -5.76
CA ALA A 45 0.90 -19.68 -4.93
C ALA A 45 1.08 -18.30 -4.29
N ILE A 46 -0.01 -17.53 -4.22
CA ILE A 46 0.00 -16.16 -3.69
C ILE A 46 -0.85 -16.09 -2.42
N SER A 47 -0.33 -15.49 -1.36
CA SER A 47 -1.09 -14.99 -0.21
C SER A 47 -1.33 -13.49 -0.39
N LEU A 48 -2.58 -13.05 -0.22
CA LEU A 48 -2.93 -11.62 -0.16
C LEU A 48 -3.09 -11.22 1.30
N HIS A 49 -2.20 -10.36 1.77
CA HIS A 49 -2.20 -9.89 3.15
C HIS A 49 -2.63 -8.43 3.20
N GLY A 50 -3.72 -8.12 3.90
CA GLY A 50 -4.30 -6.77 3.95
C GLY A 50 -3.70 -5.92 5.07
N VAL A 51 -3.54 -4.62 4.82
CA VAL A 51 -3.04 -3.63 5.80
C VAL A 51 -3.95 -2.40 5.95
N GLY A 52 -5.02 -2.30 5.16
CA GLY A 52 -5.78 -1.06 4.97
C GLY A 52 -7.29 -1.16 5.19
N LEU A 53 -7.85 -2.36 5.38
CA LEU A 53 -9.30 -2.53 5.60
C LEU A 53 -9.70 -2.12 7.02
N GLY A 54 -8.83 -2.39 8.00
CA GLY A 54 -8.99 -1.92 9.38
C GLY A 54 -10.25 -2.48 10.01
N LEU A 55 -10.38 -3.82 10.03
CA LEU A 55 -11.58 -4.53 10.49
C LEU A 55 -12.01 -4.13 11.91
N GLY A 56 -11.12 -3.63 12.77
CA GLY A 56 -11.43 -3.13 14.11
C GLY A 56 -11.93 -1.68 14.19
N SER A 57 -12.00 -0.92 13.09
CA SER A 57 -12.31 0.54 13.12
C SER A 57 -13.81 0.82 13.31
N ALA A 58 -14.27 1.19 14.51
CA ALA A 58 -15.69 1.36 14.84
C ALA A 58 -16.43 2.36 13.93
N ARG A 59 -15.70 3.32 13.36
CA ARG A 59 -16.07 4.15 12.20
C ARG A 59 -14.97 4.01 11.14
N GLY A 60 -15.31 4.17 9.86
CA GLY A 60 -14.34 4.10 8.76
C GLY A 60 -14.20 2.73 8.06
N PHE A 61 -14.96 1.71 8.45
CA PHE A 61 -15.06 0.48 7.66
C PHE A 61 -15.73 0.76 6.30
N SER A 62 -14.98 0.54 5.20
CA SER A 62 -15.39 0.94 3.85
C SER A 62 -15.85 -0.27 3.01
N ALA A 63 -17.11 -0.25 2.58
CA ALA A 63 -17.67 -1.25 1.66
C ALA A 63 -17.00 -1.18 0.28
N ASP A 64 -16.66 0.02 -0.20
CA ASP A 64 -15.96 0.22 -1.47
C ASP A 64 -14.55 -0.37 -1.42
N HIS A 65 -13.85 -0.21 -0.30
CA HIS A 65 -12.55 -0.85 -0.09
C HIS A 65 -12.70 -2.39 -0.15
N LEU A 66 -13.65 -2.96 0.62
CA LEU A 66 -13.91 -4.40 0.58
C LEU A 66 -14.25 -4.91 -0.82
N ALA A 67 -15.03 -4.15 -1.61
CA ALA A 67 -15.34 -4.50 -2.99
C ALA A 67 -14.10 -4.52 -3.89
N ARG A 68 -13.15 -3.58 -3.71
CA ARG A 68 -11.86 -3.59 -4.42
C ARG A 68 -11.01 -4.81 -4.03
N VAL A 69 -10.96 -5.16 -2.75
CA VAL A 69 -10.26 -6.38 -2.28
C VAL A 69 -10.90 -7.64 -2.88
N ALA A 70 -12.23 -7.71 -2.91
CA ALA A 70 -12.95 -8.84 -3.52
C ALA A 70 -12.69 -8.95 -5.03
N SER A 71 -12.68 -7.82 -5.74
CA SER A 71 -12.33 -7.78 -7.16
C SER A 71 -10.90 -8.28 -7.41
N LEU A 72 -9.93 -7.82 -6.61
CA LEU A 72 -8.54 -8.27 -6.71
C LEU A 72 -8.41 -9.76 -6.38
N ALA A 73 -9.03 -10.23 -5.29
CA ALA A 73 -9.01 -11.64 -4.91
C ALA A 73 -9.66 -12.54 -5.98
N HIS A 74 -10.74 -12.08 -6.62
CA HIS A 74 -11.34 -12.77 -7.75
C HIS A 74 -10.39 -12.87 -8.95
N ARG A 75 -9.62 -11.81 -9.24
CA ARG A 75 -8.68 -11.80 -10.37
C ARG A 75 -7.41 -12.60 -10.13
N ILE A 76 -6.86 -12.52 -8.91
CA ILE A 76 -5.60 -13.19 -8.53
C ILE A 76 -5.85 -14.63 -8.10
N GLN A 77 -7.03 -14.99 -7.61
CA GLN A 77 -7.35 -16.32 -7.08
C GLN A 77 -6.30 -16.78 -6.04
N PRO A 78 -6.02 -16.02 -4.96
CA PRO A 78 -4.92 -16.34 -4.05
C PRO A 78 -5.16 -17.65 -3.29
N ALA A 79 -4.11 -18.27 -2.78
CA ALA A 79 -4.19 -19.44 -1.90
C ALA A 79 -4.75 -19.04 -0.52
N LEU A 80 -4.26 -17.93 0.03
CA LEU A 80 -4.65 -17.40 1.34
C LEU A 80 -5.02 -15.91 1.23
N VAL A 81 -5.90 -15.46 2.13
CA VAL A 81 -6.23 -14.05 2.32
C VAL A 81 -6.25 -13.77 3.82
N SER A 82 -5.47 -12.78 4.26
CA SER A 82 -5.33 -12.42 5.67
C SER A 82 -5.53 -10.92 5.91
N GLU A 83 -5.86 -10.55 7.15
CA GLU A 83 -5.94 -9.18 7.66
C GLU A 83 -5.53 -9.18 9.14
N HIS A 84 -5.22 -8.01 9.68
CA HIS A 84 -4.81 -7.78 11.05
C HIS A 84 -5.99 -7.58 12.01
N LEU A 85 -5.74 -7.96 13.27
CA LEU A 85 -6.56 -7.60 14.42
C LEU A 85 -6.28 -6.16 14.87
N CYS A 86 -6.51 -5.18 14.00
CA CYS A 86 -6.26 -3.78 14.30
C CYS A 86 -7.42 -2.88 13.86
N TRP A 87 -7.33 -1.61 14.25
CA TRP A 87 -8.08 -0.53 13.63
C TRP A 87 -7.12 0.49 13.03
N GLY A 88 -7.61 1.32 12.10
CA GLY A 88 -6.77 2.29 11.41
C GLY A 88 -7.55 3.48 10.85
N ALA A 89 -8.83 3.61 11.21
CA ALA A 89 -9.68 4.70 10.76
C ALA A 89 -10.61 5.17 11.89
N VAL A 90 -10.98 6.44 11.80
CA VAL A 90 -12.04 7.06 12.61
C VAL A 90 -13.01 7.79 11.68
N PHE A 91 -13.93 8.60 12.22
CA PHE A 91 -15.01 9.19 11.42
C PHE A 91 -14.51 10.10 10.29
N ASP A 92 -13.42 10.84 10.52
CA ASP A 92 -12.97 11.92 9.65
C ASP A 92 -11.59 11.69 9.00
N ARG A 93 -10.94 10.56 9.26
CA ARG A 93 -9.60 10.23 8.72
C ARG A 93 -9.25 8.74 8.79
N HIS A 94 -8.32 8.37 7.92
CA HIS A 94 -7.52 7.15 7.98
C HIS A 94 -6.12 7.47 8.52
N LEU A 95 -5.62 6.60 9.39
CA LEU A 95 -4.31 6.73 10.04
C LEU A 95 -3.26 5.87 9.35
N ASN A 96 -3.68 4.86 8.56
CA ASN A 96 -2.80 3.96 7.80
C ASN A 96 -1.71 3.34 8.68
N ASP A 97 -2.10 2.93 9.89
CA ASP A 97 -1.27 2.24 10.88
C ASP A 97 -2.11 1.12 11.52
N LEU A 98 -1.44 0.12 12.11
CA LEU A 98 -2.05 -1.03 12.76
C LEU A 98 -2.25 -0.72 14.25
N LEU A 99 -3.33 0.00 14.59
CA LEU A 99 -3.53 0.51 15.94
C LEU A 99 -4.13 -0.55 16.89
N PRO A 100 -3.76 -0.50 18.19
CA PRO A 100 -4.13 -1.52 19.15
C PRO A 100 -5.64 -1.52 19.39
N LEU A 101 -6.25 -2.70 19.37
CA LEU A 101 -7.67 -2.86 19.66
C LEU A 101 -7.91 -2.99 21.17
N ALA A 102 -8.96 -2.37 21.70
CA ALA A 102 -9.47 -2.73 23.03
C ALA A 102 -10.07 -4.14 22.99
N LEU A 103 -9.53 -5.05 23.80
CA LEU A 103 -9.85 -6.47 23.81
C LEU A 103 -11.05 -6.76 24.71
N ASN A 104 -12.20 -6.18 24.38
CA ASN A 104 -13.45 -6.31 25.12
C ASN A 104 -14.57 -6.95 24.28
N HIS A 105 -15.72 -7.23 24.93
CA HIS A 105 -16.84 -7.89 24.26
C HIS A 105 -17.45 -7.07 23.11
N ALA A 106 -17.48 -5.73 23.22
CA ALA A 106 -18.03 -4.87 22.18
C ALA A 106 -17.18 -4.92 20.90
N ALA A 107 -15.84 -4.90 21.04
CA ALA A 107 -14.92 -5.06 19.93
C ALA A 107 -15.03 -6.46 19.29
N LEU A 108 -15.18 -7.51 20.12
CA LEU A 108 -15.35 -8.88 19.65
C LEU A 108 -16.63 -9.06 18.81
N GLU A 109 -17.76 -8.52 19.26
CA GLU A 109 -19.03 -8.58 18.52
C GLU A 109 -18.95 -7.80 17.19
N MET A 110 -18.26 -6.67 17.17
CA MET A 110 -18.07 -5.88 15.95
C MET A 110 -17.20 -6.63 14.94
N LEU A 111 -16.08 -7.20 15.39
CA LEU A 111 -15.19 -7.97 14.52
C LEU A 111 -15.87 -9.25 14.02
N GLU A 112 -16.68 -9.91 14.84
CA GLU A 112 -17.48 -11.07 14.42
C GLU A 112 -18.32 -10.75 13.18
N GLN A 113 -19.03 -9.61 13.20
CA GLN A 113 -19.84 -9.17 12.05
C GLN A 113 -18.99 -8.84 10.82
N ARG A 114 -17.82 -8.19 11.01
CA ARG A 114 -16.99 -7.70 9.90
C ARG A 114 -16.18 -8.79 9.23
N VAL A 115 -15.65 -9.73 10.01
CA VAL A 115 -15.05 -10.97 9.49
C VAL A 115 -16.10 -11.73 8.69
N GLY A 116 -17.32 -11.86 9.21
CA GLY A 116 -18.44 -12.44 8.45
C GLY A 116 -18.67 -11.75 7.10
N ARG A 117 -18.79 -10.42 7.08
CA ARG A 117 -18.96 -9.63 5.86
C ARG A 117 -17.80 -9.79 4.87
N MET A 118 -16.56 -9.83 5.35
CA MET A 118 -15.40 -10.03 4.50
C MET A 118 -15.39 -11.43 3.89
N GLN A 119 -15.63 -12.48 4.69
CA GLN A 119 -15.74 -13.86 4.18
C GLN A 119 -16.88 -14.01 3.17
N ASP A 120 -18.03 -13.36 3.40
CA ASP A 120 -19.16 -13.31 2.47
C ASP A 120 -18.77 -12.67 1.14
N ALA A 121 -18.13 -11.50 1.18
CA ALA A 121 -17.72 -10.78 -0.03
C ALA A 121 -16.64 -11.54 -0.82
N LEU A 122 -15.75 -12.26 -0.14
CA LEU A 122 -14.66 -13.01 -0.76
C LEU A 122 -15.05 -14.45 -1.14
N GLY A 123 -16.16 -14.97 -0.61
CA GLY A 123 -16.61 -16.35 -0.82
C GLY A 123 -15.66 -17.40 -0.23
N ARG A 124 -14.86 -17.05 0.78
CA ARG A 124 -13.83 -17.92 1.36
C ARG A 124 -13.51 -17.55 2.81
N THR A 125 -12.89 -18.49 3.50
CA THR A 125 -12.32 -18.27 4.84
C THR A 125 -11.11 -17.35 4.75
N ILE A 126 -11.07 -16.35 5.62
CA ILE A 126 -9.90 -15.47 5.80
C ILE A 126 -9.09 -15.89 7.02
N LEU A 127 -7.86 -15.43 7.11
CA LEU A 127 -7.04 -15.51 8.31
C LEU A 127 -7.01 -14.15 9.02
N LEU A 128 -7.05 -14.16 10.35
CA LEU A 128 -6.76 -12.96 11.14
C LEU A 128 -5.43 -13.06 11.87
N GLU A 129 -4.68 -11.98 11.81
CA GLU A 129 -3.35 -11.86 12.40
C GLU A 129 -3.34 -11.18 13.76
N ASN A 130 -2.54 -11.71 14.68
CA ASN A 130 -2.19 -11.04 15.94
C ASN A 130 -1.18 -9.91 15.70
N VAL A 131 -1.36 -8.79 16.39
CA VAL A 131 -0.52 -7.59 16.18
C VAL A 131 0.37 -7.33 17.38
N SER A 132 1.55 -6.74 17.15
CA SER A 132 2.29 -6.12 18.25
C SER A 132 1.63 -4.79 18.64
N SER A 133 1.79 -4.42 19.91
CA SER A 133 1.30 -3.13 20.41
C SER A 133 2.23 -2.53 21.45
N PHE A 134 2.19 -1.21 21.59
CA PHE A 134 2.97 -0.49 22.60
C PHE A 134 2.19 -0.20 23.89
N VAL A 135 0.86 -0.26 23.84
CA VAL A 135 -0.03 0.05 24.96
C VAL A 135 -1.16 -0.97 25.05
N ARG A 136 -1.73 -1.13 26.24
CA ARG A 136 -2.96 -1.90 26.49
C ARG A 136 -4.06 -0.99 27.03
N PHE A 137 -5.32 -1.29 26.73
CA PHE A 137 -6.43 -0.49 27.25
C PHE A 137 -6.77 -0.92 28.68
N ALA A 138 -7.18 0.04 29.51
CA ALA A 138 -7.64 -0.28 30.86
C ALA A 138 -8.90 -1.17 30.88
N ASP A 139 -9.68 -1.14 29.80
CA ASP A 139 -10.94 -1.88 29.60
C ASP A 139 -10.75 -3.24 28.91
N ASP A 140 -9.51 -3.71 28.72
CA ASP A 140 -9.26 -5.04 28.18
C ASP A 140 -9.88 -6.10 29.11
N ALA A 141 -10.77 -6.93 28.56
CA ALA A 141 -11.53 -7.95 29.31
C ALA A 141 -10.97 -9.37 29.10
N MET A 142 -10.10 -9.55 28.11
CA MET A 142 -9.45 -10.82 27.76
C MET A 142 -8.08 -10.55 27.14
N SER A 143 -7.22 -11.57 27.12
CA SER A 143 -5.95 -11.54 26.37
C SER A 143 -6.19 -11.59 24.86
N GLU A 144 -5.18 -11.20 24.07
CA GLU A 144 -5.26 -11.24 22.60
C GLU A 144 -5.49 -12.66 22.06
N ALA A 145 -4.82 -13.67 22.67
CA ALA A 145 -4.99 -15.06 22.29
C ALA A 145 -6.41 -15.58 22.60
N GLU A 146 -7.00 -15.18 23.74
CA GLU A 146 -8.40 -15.49 24.06
C GLU A 146 -9.36 -14.80 23.09
N PHE A 147 -9.08 -13.54 22.73
CA PHE A 147 -9.86 -12.77 21.77
C PHE A 147 -9.89 -13.44 20.39
N LEU A 148 -8.72 -13.76 19.83
CA LEU A 148 -8.57 -14.43 18.54
C LEU A 148 -9.22 -15.81 18.54
N THR A 149 -9.03 -16.59 19.62
CA THR A 149 -9.65 -17.90 19.77
C THR A 149 -11.19 -17.81 19.81
N ALA A 150 -11.73 -16.83 20.53
CA ALA A 150 -13.16 -16.59 20.58
C ALA A 150 -13.71 -16.14 19.21
N LEU A 151 -13.00 -15.25 18.52
CA LEU A 151 -13.38 -14.74 17.21
C LEU A 151 -13.37 -15.83 16.14
N ALA A 152 -12.30 -16.63 16.06
CA ALA A 152 -12.19 -17.77 15.15
C ALA A 152 -13.31 -18.80 15.42
N ARG A 153 -13.61 -19.10 16.68
CA ARG A 153 -14.72 -20.02 17.04
C ARG A 153 -16.09 -19.50 16.57
N ARG A 154 -16.33 -18.19 16.68
CA ARG A 154 -17.60 -17.54 16.33
C ARG A 154 -17.80 -17.41 14.82
N THR A 155 -16.75 -17.07 14.09
CA THR A 155 -16.80 -16.71 12.66
C THR A 155 -16.34 -17.81 11.72
N GLY A 156 -15.64 -18.82 12.24
CA GLY A 156 -14.98 -19.84 11.43
C GLY A 156 -13.74 -19.34 10.68
N CYS A 157 -13.25 -18.12 10.92
CA CYS A 157 -11.99 -17.67 10.33
C CYS A 157 -10.81 -18.49 10.86
N GLY A 158 -9.74 -18.54 10.09
CA GLY A 158 -8.45 -19.05 10.57
C GLY A 158 -7.63 -17.94 11.22
N LEU A 159 -6.44 -18.31 11.69
CA LEU A 159 -5.46 -17.37 12.22
C LEU A 159 -4.21 -17.37 11.35
N LEU A 160 -3.68 -16.17 11.10
CA LEU A 160 -2.29 -15.98 10.74
C LEU A 160 -1.57 -15.71 12.07
N LEU A 161 -0.57 -16.51 12.41
CA LEU A 161 0.13 -16.35 13.66
C LEU A 161 1.50 -15.76 13.40
N ASP A 162 1.65 -14.46 13.66
CA ASP A 162 2.98 -13.87 13.70
C ASP A 162 3.64 -14.16 15.05
N VAL A 163 4.67 -15.00 14.98
CA VAL A 163 5.46 -15.43 16.13
C VAL A 163 6.36 -14.30 16.63
N ASN A 164 6.78 -13.39 15.75
CA ASN A 164 7.53 -12.21 16.16
C ASN A 164 6.63 -11.26 16.96
N ASN A 165 5.41 -10.97 16.52
CA ASN A 165 4.44 -10.19 17.31
C ASN A 165 4.14 -10.80 18.69
N LEU A 166 4.03 -12.12 18.82
CA LEU A 166 3.91 -12.77 20.15
C LEU A 166 5.12 -12.49 21.04
N TYR A 167 6.33 -12.58 20.49
CA TYR A 167 7.56 -12.30 21.23
C TYR A 167 7.67 -10.83 21.62
N VAL A 168 7.33 -9.91 20.71
CA VAL A 168 7.31 -8.47 20.96
C VAL A 168 6.32 -8.13 22.08
N ASN A 169 5.10 -8.68 22.04
CA ASN A 169 4.11 -8.49 23.10
C ASN A 169 4.55 -9.11 24.44
N GLN A 170 5.25 -10.24 24.43
CA GLN A 170 5.87 -10.79 25.65
C GLN A 170 6.87 -9.82 26.26
N CYS A 171 7.72 -9.19 25.45
CA CYS A 171 8.70 -8.21 25.94
C CYS A 171 8.03 -6.91 26.40
N ASN A 172 7.04 -6.41 25.66
CA ASN A 172 6.43 -5.12 25.94
C ASN A 172 5.42 -5.19 27.10
N HIS A 173 4.60 -6.24 27.16
CA HIS A 173 3.47 -6.35 28.08
C HIS A 173 3.63 -7.45 29.14
N GLN A 174 4.75 -8.17 29.13
CA GLN A 174 5.01 -9.32 30.03
C GLN A 174 3.99 -10.45 29.86
N GLU A 175 3.43 -10.58 28.66
CA GLU A 175 2.51 -11.65 28.29
C GLU A 175 3.29 -12.94 28.04
N ASP A 176 2.80 -14.09 28.51
CA ASP A 176 3.47 -15.37 28.27
C ASP A 176 3.12 -15.90 26.87
N ALA A 177 4.09 -15.86 25.96
CA ALA A 177 3.91 -16.32 24.59
C ALA A 177 3.58 -17.82 24.51
N MET A 178 4.11 -18.65 25.42
CA MET A 178 3.79 -20.08 25.47
C MET A 178 2.36 -20.31 25.95
N ALA A 179 1.87 -19.51 26.90
CA ALA A 179 0.47 -19.54 27.32
C ALA A 179 -0.47 -19.10 26.18
N ALA A 180 -0.08 -18.08 25.40
CA ALA A 180 -0.81 -17.64 24.22
C ALA A 180 -0.92 -18.77 23.16
N LEU A 181 0.19 -19.46 22.85
CA LEU A 181 0.20 -20.62 21.95
C LEU A 181 -0.68 -21.77 22.48
N ALA A 182 -0.72 -21.98 23.80
CA ALA A 182 -1.52 -23.03 24.41
C ALA A 182 -3.03 -22.74 24.31
N ALA A 183 -3.43 -21.47 24.40
CA ALA A 183 -4.83 -21.04 24.31
C ALA A 183 -5.45 -21.26 22.92
N ILE A 184 -4.63 -21.19 21.85
CA ILE A 184 -5.09 -21.38 20.47
C ILE A 184 -5.26 -22.88 20.18
N ALA A 185 -6.38 -23.26 19.58
CA ALA A 185 -6.71 -24.64 19.24
C ALA A 185 -5.96 -25.11 17.97
N PRO A 186 -5.44 -26.36 17.93
CA PRO A 186 -4.84 -26.92 16.73
C PRO A 186 -5.80 -26.96 15.54
N GLY A 187 -5.28 -26.70 14.35
CA GLY A 187 -6.08 -26.61 13.12
C GLY A 187 -6.73 -25.24 12.90
N THR A 188 -6.53 -24.26 13.78
CA THR A 188 -7.00 -22.88 13.58
C THR A 188 -5.97 -22.01 12.84
N VAL A 189 -4.67 -22.25 13.07
CA VAL A 189 -3.57 -21.52 12.43
C VAL A 189 -3.38 -22.02 11.00
N GLY A 190 -3.57 -21.13 10.02
CA GLY A 190 -3.46 -21.42 8.59
C GLY A 190 -2.16 -20.90 7.95
N GLU A 191 -1.52 -19.94 8.60
CA GLU A 191 -0.29 -19.28 8.15
C GLU A 191 0.51 -18.81 9.37
N ILE A 192 1.83 -18.80 9.25
CA ILE A 192 2.76 -18.31 10.27
C ILE A 192 3.63 -17.23 9.63
N HIS A 193 3.83 -16.13 10.34
CA HIS A 193 4.86 -15.15 9.98
C HIS A 193 6.05 -15.24 10.95
N LEU A 194 7.23 -15.00 10.40
CA LEU A 194 8.49 -14.87 11.12
C LEU A 194 9.24 -13.65 10.63
N ALA A 195 9.67 -12.82 11.56
CA ALA A 195 10.44 -11.62 11.26
C ALA A 195 11.43 -11.28 12.38
N GLY A 196 12.30 -10.31 12.11
CA GLY A 196 13.15 -9.69 13.11
C GLY A 196 12.57 -8.38 13.63
N HIS A 197 13.00 -7.98 14.83
CA HIS A 197 12.54 -6.78 15.53
C HIS A 197 13.71 -5.88 15.95
N LEU A 198 13.39 -4.66 16.39
CA LEU A 198 14.34 -3.70 16.94
C LEU A 198 14.16 -3.60 18.44
N VAL A 199 15.24 -3.78 19.20
CA VAL A 199 15.24 -3.54 20.65
C VAL A 199 15.63 -2.08 20.90
N THR A 200 14.77 -1.32 21.56
CA THR A 200 15.04 0.05 21.99
C THR A 200 15.04 0.15 23.53
N PRO A 201 15.52 1.26 24.12
CA PRO A 201 15.44 1.45 25.57
C PRO A 201 14.00 1.44 26.12
N ASP A 202 13.02 1.83 25.30
CA ASP A 202 11.63 2.04 25.74
C ASP A 202 10.72 0.83 25.46
N ALA A 203 10.98 0.13 24.34
CA ALA A 203 10.18 -1.00 23.87
C ALA A 203 10.94 -1.89 22.87
N VAL A 204 10.43 -3.09 22.64
CA VAL A 204 10.74 -3.85 21.43
C VAL A 204 9.79 -3.37 20.34
N VAL A 205 10.36 -2.90 19.23
CA VAL A 205 9.63 -2.34 18.09
C VAL A 205 9.61 -3.35 16.97
N ASP A 206 8.41 -3.59 16.49
CA ASP A 206 8.20 -4.46 15.35
C ASP A 206 8.38 -3.69 14.04
N HIS A 207 9.61 -3.69 13.53
CA HIS A 207 9.98 -2.96 12.29
C HIS A 207 10.28 -3.88 11.10
N HIS A 208 10.32 -5.20 11.31
CA HIS A 208 10.67 -6.19 10.29
C HIS A 208 11.92 -5.84 9.46
N GLY A 209 12.92 -5.22 10.09
CA GLY A 209 14.13 -4.71 9.43
C GLY A 209 15.40 -5.52 9.69
N ALA A 210 15.28 -6.64 10.39
CA ALA A 210 16.43 -7.40 10.88
C ALA A 210 16.25 -8.90 10.68
N ALA A 211 17.36 -9.64 10.78
CA ALA A 211 17.34 -11.10 10.82
C ALA A 211 16.55 -11.61 12.04
N ILE A 212 15.98 -12.81 11.91
CA ILE A 212 15.10 -13.38 12.95
C ILE A 212 15.95 -13.79 14.15
N ALA A 213 15.61 -13.26 15.33
CA ALA A 213 16.35 -13.50 16.55
C ALA A 213 16.16 -14.93 17.10
N ASP A 214 17.18 -15.47 17.77
CA ASP A 214 17.14 -16.83 18.36
C ASP A 214 15.95 -17.10 19.31
N PRO A 215 15.47 -16.15 20.13
CA PRO A 215 14.26 -16.35 20.93
C PRO A 215 13.00 -16.59 20.07
N VAL A 216 12.91 -15.92 18.92
CA VAL A 216 11.79 -16.06 17.97
C VAL A 216 11.87 -17.42 17.27
N TRP A 217 13.07 -17.87 16.88
CA TRP A 217 13.28 -19.23 16.35
C TRP A 217 12.85 -20.32 17.35
N ARG A 218 13.17 -20.16 18.63
CA ARG A 218 12.73 -21.09 19.69
C ARG A 218 11.20 -21.09 19.85
N LEU A 219 10.57 -19.92 19.76
CA LEU A 219 9.11 -19.80 19.82
C LEU A 219 8.45 -20.41 18.56
N TYR A 220 9.08 -20.30 17.40
CA TYR A 220 8.65 -20.96 16.17
C TYR A 220 8.68 -22.48 16.28
N GLU A 221 9.73 -23.07 16.86
CA GLU A 221 9.76 -24.52 17.12
C GLU A 221 8.62 -24.97 18.05
N ALA A 222 8.32 -24.20 19.09
CA ALA A 222 7.15 -24.45 19.95
C ALA A 222 5.82 -24.33 19.19
N THR A 223 5.73 -23.36 18.29
CA THR A 223 4.58 -23.15 17.39
C THR A 223 4.37 -24.35 16.48
N LEU A 224 5.44 -24.84 15.83
CA LEU A 224 5.41 -26.04 14.99
C LEU A 224 5.06 -27.30 15.80
N ALA A 225 5.56 -27.44 17.02
CA ALA A 225 5.21 -28.55 17.90
C ALA A 225 3.71 -28.59 18.22
N ARG A 226 3.08 -27.41 18.31
CA ARG A 226 1.68 -27.25 18.66
C ARG A 226 0.74 -27.41 17.46
N PHE A 227 1.08 -26.82 16.32
CA PHE A 227 0.18 -26.68 15.16
C PHE A 227 0.58 -27.55 13.96
N GLY A 228 1.82 -28.04 13.92
CA GLY A 228 2.40 -28.75 12.79
C GLY A 228 3.05 -27.81 11.77
N ALA A 229 3.51 -28.38 10.65
CA ALA A 229 4.18 -27.69 9.55
C ALA A 229 3.18 -26.85 8.71
N VAL A 230 2.74 -25.73 9.27
CA VAL A 230 1.89 -24.72 8.61
C VAL A 230 2.74 -23.87 7.65
N PRO A 231 2.19 -23.38 6.51
CA PRO A 231 2.90 -22.43 5.65
C PRO A 231 3.48 -21.26 6.45
N THR A 232 4.79 -21.05 6.32
CA THR A 232 5.52 -20.05 7.09
C THR A 232 6.19 -19.05 6.15
N LEU A 233 5.94 -17.76 6.36
CA LEU A 233 6.55 -16.65 5.63
C LEU A 233 7.70 -16.05 6.45
N ILE A 234 8.74 -15.63 5.74
CA ILE A 234 9.72 -14.69 6.30
C ILE A 234 9.32 -13.29 5.86
N GLU A 235 8.98 -12.45 6.82
CA GLU A 235 8.58 -11.06 6.58
C GLU A 235 9.76 -10.10 6.77
N TRP A 236 9.85 -9.11 5.88
CA TRP A 236 10.89 -8.08 5.90
C TRP A 236 10.40 -6.80 5.21
N ASP A 237 10.36 -5.69 5.96
CA ASP A 237 9.70 -4.44 5.54
C ASP A 237 10.65 -3.25 5.41
N THR A 238 11.59 -3.11 6.33
CA THR A 238 12.60 -2.05 6.29
C THR A 238 13.97 -2.63 5.99
N ASP A 239 14.88 -1.81 5.45
CA ASP A 239 16.27 -2.23 5.20
C ASP A 239 16.37 -3.56 4.42
N ILE A 240 15.55 -3.65 3.36
CA ILE A 240 15.32 -4.88 2.58
C ILE A 240 16.67 -5.49 2.16
N PRO A 241 17.00 -6.71 2.61
CA PRO A 241 18.28 -7.33 2.33
C PRO A 241 18.31 -7.91 0.91
N PRO A 242 19.49 -8.34 0.44
CA PRO A 242 19.59 -9.18 -0.75
C PRO A 242 18.69 -10.42 -0.66
N LEU A 243 18.17 -10.87 -1.81
CA LEU A 243 17.21 -11.98 -1.86
C LEU A 243 17.76 -13.28 -1.26
N GLU A 244 19.06 -13.54 -1.40
CA GLU A 244 19.72 -14.72 -0.85
C GLU A 244 19.62 -14.81 0.68
N THR A 245 19.62 -13.67 1.38
CA THR A 245 19.44 -13.63 2.84
C THR A 245 18.03 -14.05 3.22
N LEU A 246 17.01 -13.53 2.53
CA LEU A 246 15.61 -13.93 2.76
C LEU A 246 15.39 -15.42 2.47
N LEU A 247 15.92 -15.91 1.36
CA LEU A 247 15.80 -17.32 0.98
C LEU A 247 16.53 -18.24 1.97
N ALA A 248 17.62 -17.80 2.58
CA ALA A 248 18.33 -18.56 3.61
C ALA A 248 17.49 -18.70 4.89
N GLU A 249 16.86 -17.63 5.37
CA GLU A 249 15.93 -17.69 6.53
C GLU A 249 14.70 -18.56 6.20
N ALA A 250 14.16 -18.46 4.99
CA ALA A 250 13.04 -19.28 4.54
C ALA A 250 13.42 -20.77 4.45
N ALA A 251 14.64 -21.07 4.00
CA ALA A 251 15.18 -22.43 3.99
C ALA A 251 15.36 -22.97 5.41
N LYS A 252 15.84 -22.15 6.35
CA LYS A 252 15.95 -22.52 7.77
C LYS A 252 14.59 -22.87 8.36
N ALA A 253 13.58 -22.02 8.16
CA ALA A 253 12.20 -22.28 8.60
C ALA A 253 11.65 -23.59 8.00
N SER A 254 11.91 -23.81 6.71
CA SER A 254 11.52 -25.04 6.00
C SER A 254 12.19 -26.29 6.59
N THR A 255 13.50 -26.22 6.86
CA THR A 255 14.24 -27.33 7.49
C THR A 255 13.69 -27.67 8.87
N LEU A 256 13.44 -26.67 9.72
CA LEU A 256 12.82 -26.91 11.04
C LEU A 256 11.45 -27.58 10.92
N ALA A 257 10.61 -27.11 10.00
CA ALA A 257 9.27 -27.66 9.77
C ALA A 257 9.28 -29.14 9.35
N THR A 258 10.34 -29.64 8.68
CA THR A 258 10.44 -31.06 8.30
C THR A 258 10.45 -32.03 9.48
N ASN A 259 10.79 -31.56 10.68
CA ASN A 259 10.81 -32.37 11.90
C ASN A 259 9.43 -32.55 12.53
N PHE A 260 8.40 -31.87 12.02
CA PHE A 260 7.06 -31.86 12.59
C PHE A 260 6.02 -32.44 11.63
N HIS A 261 4.95 -32.97 12.20
CA HIS A 261 3.81 -33.47 11.42
C HIS A 261 3.15 -32.35 10.60
N LEU A 262 2.52 -32.73 9.49
CA LEU A 262 1.61 -31.82 8.78
C LEU A 262 0.43 -31.43 9.68
N PRO A 263 -0.06 -30.19 9.56
CA PRO A 263 -1.16 -29.70 10.38
C PRO A 263 -2.43 -30.53 10.15
N LYS A 264 -3.19 -30.74 11.22
CA LYS A 264 -4.54 -31.31 11.08
C LYS A 264 -5.42 -30.30 10.38
N ILE A 265 -5.85 -30.62 9.15
CA ILE A 265 -6.80 -29.79 8.40
C ILE A 265 -8.17 -29.92 9.08
N VAL A 266 -8.57 -28.88 9.79
CA VAL A 266 -9.97 -28.70 10.21
C VAL A 266 -10.62 -27.86 9.12
N PRO A 267 -11.69 -28.34 8.45
CA PRO A 267 -12.42 -27.52 7.49
C PRO A 267 -12.97 -26.29 8.21
N LEU A 268 -12.29 -25.16 8.05
CA LEU A 268 -12.78 -23.85 8.44
C LEU A 268 -13.87 -23.50 7.42
N GLY A 269 -15.11 -23.84 7.75
CA GLY A 269 -16.27 -23.46 6.94
C GLY A 269 -16.58 -21.98 7.15
N VAL A 270 -17.01 -21.31 6.07
CA VAL A 270 -17.57 -19.96 6.14
C VAL A 270 -18.80 -20.00 7.05
N ARG A 271 -18.68 -19.45 8.27
CA ARG A 271 -19.82 -19.30 9.20
C ARG A 271 -20.32 -17.88 9.15
N ASN A 272 -21.53 -17.74 8.64
CA ASN A 272 -22.14 -16.43 8.44
C ASN A 272 -23.12 -16.10 9.55
N LYS A 273 -22.77 -15.09 10.34
CA LYS A 273 -23.73 -14.27 11.06
C LYS A 273 -23.53 -12.81 10.66
N SER A 274 -24.06 -12.45 9.49
CA SER A 274 -24.13 -11.05 9.07
C SER A 274 -25.24 -10.34 9.85
N GLY A 275 -24.89 -9.82 11.03
CA GLY A 275 -25.69 -8.79 11.68
C GLY A 275 -25.65 -7.51 10.85
N GLN A 276 -26.81 -6.96 10.51
CA GLN A 276 -26.87 -5.64 9.83
C GLN A 276 -26.62 -4.49 10.80
N ASN A 277 -26.96 -4.66 12.09
CA ASN A 277 -26.87 -3.62 13.11
C ASN A 277 -25.51 -3.61 13.81
N LEU A 278 -24.95 -2.41 14.00
CA LEU A 278 -23.78 -2.20 14.86
C LEU A 278 -24.07 -2.74 16.28
N PRO A 279 -23.10 -3.39 16.93
CA PRO A 279 -23.27 -3.90 18.29
C PRO A 279 -23.61 -2.81 19.31
N ALA A 280 -24.27 -3.20 20.39
CA ALA A 280 -24.39 -2.34 21.57
C ALA A 280 -22.96 -1.98 22.06
N GLY A 281 -22.71 -0.70 22.33
CA GLY A 281 -21.37 -0.21 22.72
C GLY A 281 -20.47 0.22 21.57
N SER A 282 -20.91 0.11 20.30
CA SER A 282 -20.16 0.65 19.14
C SER A 282 -19.82 2.14 19.27
N ASP A 283 -20.69 2.93 19.92
CA ASP A 283 -20.45 4.37 20.09
C ASP A 283 -19.36 4.65 21.13
N ALA A 284 -19.28 3.84 22.20
CA ALA A 284 -18.20 3.95 23.18
C ALA A 284 -16.85 3.57 22.57
N LEU A 285 -16.81 2.51 21.75
CA LEU A 285 -15.62 2.12 21.01
C LEU A 285 -15.21 3.20 19.99
N ALA A 286 -16.17 3.78 19.26
CA ALA A 286 -15.91 4.88 18.35
C ALA A 286 -15.35 6.11 19.07
N ALA A 287 -15.91 6.48 20.23
CA ALA A 287 -15.41 7.58 21.04
C ALA A 287 -13.99 7.32 21.57
N GLN A 288 -13.69 6.08 21.98
CA GLN A 288 -12.36 5.68 22.43
C GLN A 288 -11.32 5.77 21.29
N GLN A 289 -11.65 5.26 20.11
CA GLN A 289 -10.78 5.34 18.94
C GLN A 289 -10.59 6.78 18.46
N GLN A 290 -11.64 7.61 18.49
CA GLN A 290 -11.55 9.04 18.19
C GLN A 290 -10.60 9.75 19.17
N ALA A 291 -10.76 9.53 20.47
CA ALA A 291 -9.89 10.13 21.48
C ALA A 291 -8.41 9.69 21.31
N PHE A 292 -8.19 8.41 20.96
CA PHE A 292 -6.85 7.91 20.65
C PHE A 292 -6.28 8.62 19.42
N SER A 293 -7.07 8.74 18.34
CA SER A 293 -6.68 9.47 17.12
C SER A 293 -6.34 10.93 17.43
N ASP A 294 -7.21 11.64 18.15
CA ASP A 294 -7.01 13.05 18.52
C ASP A 294 -5.70 13.24 19.30
N ALA A 295 -5.35 12.32 20.19
CA ALA A 295 -4.10 12.34 20.95
C ALA A 295 -2.83 12.11 20.11
N LEU A 296 -2.94 11.48 18.94
CA LEU A 296 -1.82 11.38 17.98
C LEU A 296 -1.50 12.76 17.39
N PHE A 297 -2.52 13.57 17.13
CA PHE A 297 -2.37 14.92 16.57
C PHE A 297 -2.15 15.99 17.66
N ALA A 298 -2.72 15.82 18.85
CA ALA A 298 -2.62 16.77 19.95
C ALA A 298 -2.04 16.09 21.21
N PRO A 299 -0.72 16.24 21.49
CA PRO A 299 -0.09 15.57 22.63
C PRO A 299 -0.76 15.83 23.99
N ALA A 300 -1.35 17.01 24.18
CA ALA A 300 -2.08 17.33 25.41
C ALA A 300 -3.32 16.45 25.64
N ALA A 301 -3.96 15.95 24.58
CA ALA A 301 -5.13 15.07 24.68
C ALA A 301 -4.77 13.65 25.17
N GLU A 302 -3.48 13.27 25.10
CA GLU A 302 -3.00 11.98 25.60
C GLU A 302 -3.36 11.80 27.07
N ALA A 303 -3.32 12.85 27.89
CA ALA A 303 -3.61 12.82 29.33
C ALA A 303 -4.98 12.18 29.66
N ALA A 304 -5.99 12.34 28.80
CA ALA A 304 -7.33 11.79 29.01
C ALA A 304 -7.43 10.27 28.74
N LEU A 305 -6.48 9.69 27.99
CA LEU A 305 -6.50 8.28 27.63
C LEU A 305 -6.20 7.38 28.83
N GLN A 306 -7.03 6.34 28.98
CA GLN A 306 -6.89 5.30 29.99
C GLN A 306 -6.13 4.10 29.42
N LEU A 307 -4.80 4.21 29.44
CA LEU A 307 -3.88 3.23 28.85
C LEU A 307 -2.87 2.75 29.89
N LYS A 308 -2.47 1.48 29.77
CA LYS A 308 -1.25 0.94 30.39
C LYS A 308 -0.06 1.20 29.46
N HIS A 309 1.12 1.42 30.04
CA HIS A 309 2.36 1.74 29.30
C HIS A 309 2.26 3.02 28.46
N LYS A 310 1.54 4.01 28.98
CA LYS A 310 1.23 5.28 28.30
C LYS A 310 2.48 6.05 27.85
N GLU A 311 3.59 5.90 28.55
CA GLU A 311 4.90 6.44 28.18
C GLU A 311 5.34 6.05 26.76
N ARG A 312 4.84 4.92 26.22
CA ARG A 312 5.15 4.44 24.88
C ARG A 312 4.23 4.98 23.79
N PHE A 313 3.20 5.76 24.13
CA PHE A 313 2.23 6.29 23.16
C PHE A 313 2.89 7.15 22.07
N GLY A 314 4.01 7.82 22.39
CA GLY A 314 4.81 8.57 21.42
C GLY A 314 5.30 7.75 20.21
N LEU A 315 5.44 6.42 20.36
CA LEU A 315 5.85 5.54 19.27
C LEU A 315 4.82 5.52 18.13
N TYR A 316 3.51 5.54 18.43
CA TYR A 316 2.47 5.63 17.39
C TYR A 316 2.53 6.95 16.61
N ARG A 317 2.88 8.07 17.25
CA ARG A 317 3.11 9.34 16.53
C ARG A 317 4.33 9.25 15.62
N GLY A 318 5.38 8.56 16.07
CA GLY A 318 6.57 8.27 15.27
C GLY A 318 6.25 7.43 14.04
N ASN A 319 5.49 6.34 14.23
CA ASN A 319 5.03 5.48 13.14
C ASN A 319 4.23 6.26 12.10
N LEU A 320 3.25 7.06 12.54
CA LEU A 320 2.42 7.87 11.66
C LEU A 320 3.26 8.85 10.81
N ALA A 321 4.22 9.55 11.43
CA ALA A 321 5.12 10.45 10.72
C ALA A 321 6.03 9.70 9.73
N SER A 322 6.53 8.52 10.11
CA SER A 322 7.34 7.65 9.25
C SER A 322 6.54 7.18 8.03
N THR A 323 5.30 6.71 8.23
CA THR A 323 4.40 6.28 7.16
C THR A 323 4.12 7.41 6.18
N TRP A 324 3.82 8.62 6.66
CA TRP A 324 3.61 9.78 5.79
C TRP A 324 4.86 10.12 4.97
N SER A 325 6.02 10.14 5.61
CA SER A 325 7.28 10.42 4.92
C SER A 325 7.58 9.38 3.84
N LYS A 326 7.38 8.09 4.12
CA LYS A 326 7.59 7.01 3.14
C LYS A 326 6.62 7.11 1.97
N ALA A 327 5.33 7.30 2.24
CA ALA A 327 4.30 7.42 1.21
C ALA A 327 4.55 8.62 0.30
N LEU A 328 4.86 9.79 0.87
CA LEU A 328 5.19 10.97 0.07
C LEU A 328 6.51 10.81 -0.67
N ALA A 329 7.53 10.18 -0.09
CA ALA A 329 8.81 9.98 -0.79
C ALA A 329 8.64 9.05 -2.01
N ALA A 330 7.72 8.08 -1.94
CA ALA A 330 7.38 7.24 -3.08
C ALA A 330 6.67 8.03 -4.19
N ALA A 331 5.76 8.94 -3.84
CA ALA A 331 5.03 9.78 -4.80
C ALA A 331 5.83 10.98 -5.33
N TYR A 332 6.78 11.50 -4.54
CA TYR A 332 7.54 12.74 -4.79
C TYR A 332 9.07 12.55 -4.64
N PRO A 333 9.68 11.56 -5.33
CA PRO A 333 11.08 11.20 -5.13
C PRO A 333 12.07 12.32 -5.51
N VAL A 334 11.78 13.15 -6.50
CA VAL A 334 12.63 14.27 -6.89
C VAL A 334 12.50 15.41 -5.89
N ILE A 335 11.31 15.72 -5.38
CA ILE A 335 11.18 16.70 -4.29
C ILE A 335 11.98 16.27 -3.07
N ALA A 336 11.90 15.00 -2.68
CA ALA A 336 12.67 14.47 -1.55
C ALA A 336 14.19 14.65 -1.73
N GLN A 337 14.70 14.47 -2.96
CA GLN A 337 16.11 14.73 -3.31
C GLN A 337 16.44 16.22 -3.31
N LEU A 338 15.58 17.07 -3.87
CA LEU A 338 15.78 18.52 -4.00
C LEU A 338 15.90 19.22 -2.65
N VAL A 339 15.04 18.86 -1.70
CA VAL A 339 14.99 19.52 -0.39
C VAL A 339 15.82 18.81 0.68
N GLY A 340 16.25 17.57 0.42
CA GLY A 340 16.96 16.71 1.34
C GLY A 340 16.05 15.98 2.34
N GLY A 341 16.51 14.81 2.79
CA GLY A 341 15.69 13.88 3.58
C GLY A 341 15.16 14.45 4.90
N GLU A 342 15.97 15.18 5.65
CA GLU A 342 15.55 15.76 6.95
C GLU A 342 14.44 16.80 6.78
N PHE A 343 14.61 17.73 5.84
CA PHE A 343 13.60 18.74 5.56
C PHE A 343 12.33 18.09 4.97
N PHE A 344 12.49 17.12 4.07
CA PHE A 344 11.37 16.38 3.50
C PHE A 344 10.54 15.68 4.58
N ALA A 345 11.19 14.98 5.53
CA ALA A 345 10.50 14.31 6.62
C ALA A 345 9.73 15.29 7.53
N ALA A 346 10.33 16.46 7.83
CA ALA A 346 9.65 17.51 8.60
C ALA A 346 8.45 18.07 7.83
N MET A 347 8.60 18.35 6.54
CA MET A 347 7.54 18.84 5.66
C MET A 347 6.40 17.82 5.49
N ALA A 348 6.74 16.53 5.34
CA ALA A 348 5.79 15.43 5.27
C ALA A 348 4.94 15.33 6.55
N ARG A 349 5.55 15.55 7.71
CA ARG A 349 4.83 15.60 8.99
C ARG A 349 3.84 16.76 9.06
N GLU A 350 4.24 17.96 8.63
CA GLU A 350 3.32 19.11 8.59
C GLU A 350 2.18 18.89 7.58
N TYR A 351 2.49 18.33 6.41
CA TYR A 351 1.48 17.96 5.42
C TYR A 351 0.49 16.93 5.99
N GLY A 352 0.95 15.82 6.57
CA GLY A 352 0.08 14.78 7.09
C GLY A 352 -0.82 15.24 8.24
N ARG A 353 -0.38 16.24 9.01
CA ARG A 353 -1.21 16.91 10.03
C ARG A 353 -2.29 17.80 9.43
N ALA A 354 -1.97 18.53 8.36
CA ALA A 354 -2.89 19.44 7.69
C ALA A 354 -3.87 18.72 6.74
N HIS A 355 -3.41 17.63 6.13
CA HIS A 355 -4.10 16.84 5.12
C HIS A 355 -4.03 15.35 5.49
N PRO A 356 -4.70 14.94 6.59
CA PRO A 356 -4.77 13.53 6.97
C PRO A 356 -5.38 12.70 5.83
N SER A 357 -5.02 11.42 5.75
CA SER A 357 -5.58 10.51 4.74
C SER A 357 -7.09 10.34 4.96
N ASP A 358 -7.84 10.19 3.87
CA ASP A 358 -9.27 9.83 3.85
C ASP A 358 -9.48 8.40 3.33
N SER A 359 -8.40 7.64 3.15
CA SER A 359 -8.41 6.34 2.48
C SER A 359 -7.40 5.37 3.09
N GLY A 360 -7.77 4.09 3.16
CA GLY A 360 -6.84 3.00 3.50
C GLY A 360 -5.76 2.76 2.44
N ASP A 361 -5.98 3.24 1.21
CA ASP A 361 -5.04 3.15 0.08
C ASP A 361 -4.08 4.35 0.07
N LEU A 362 -2.85 4.11 0.55
CA LEU A 362 -1.78 5.12 0.63
C LEU A 362 -1.30 5.62 -0.73
N ASN A 363 -1.61 4.95 -1.85
CA ASN A 363 -1.28 5.46 -3.19
C ASN A 363 -2.09 6.72 -3.55
N ARG A 364 -3.04 7.12 -2.70
CA ARG A 364 -3.81 8.36 -2.80
C ARG A 364 -3.31 9.44 -1.83
N PHE A 365 -2.42 9.10 -0.90
CA PHE A 365 -1.87 10.04 0.08
C PHE A 365 -0.82 10.94 -0.59
N GLY A 366 -1.12 12.24 -0.67
CA GLY A 366 -0.28 13.23 -1.34
C GLY A 366 -1.02 14.09 -2.35
N ALA A 367 -2.29 13.81 -2.65
CA ALA A 367 -3.06 14.55 -3.66
C ALA A 367 -3.12 16.08 -3.44
N HIS A 368 -2.97 16.54 -2.20
CA HIS A 368 -3.01 17.96 -1.83
C HIS A 368 -1.61 18.55 -1.60
N PHE A 369 -0.53 17.85 -1.98
CA PHE A 369 0.83 18.30 -1.70
C PHE A 369 1.19 19.55 -2.49
N GLU A 370 0.78 19.65 -3.76
CA GLU A 370 0.97 20.84 -4.58
C GLU A 370 0.34 22.11 -3.99
N PRO A 371 -0.96 22.16 -3.64
CA PRO A 371 -1.54 23.37 -3.05
C PRO A 371 -0.98 23.64 -1.65
N PHE A 372 -0.63 22.61 -0.88
CA PHE A 372 0.08 22.76 0.40
C PHE A 372 1.40 23.52 0.20
N LEU A 373 2.24 23.10 -0.75
CA LEU A 373 3.53 23.73 -1.03
C LEU A 373 3.41 25.21 -1.46
N ARG A 374 2.33 25.59 -2.17
CA ARG A 374 2.08 27.00 -2.52
C ARG A 374 1.89 27.89 -1.30
N SER A 375 1.36 27.35 -0.21
CA SER A 375 1.11 28.07 1.04
C SER A 375 2.20 27.86 2.11
N PHE A 376 3.13 26.92 1.89
CA PHE A 376 4.12 26.53 2.87
C PHE A 376 5.31 27.50 2.88
N ALA A 377 5.37 28.38 3.88
CA ALA A 377 6.33 29.48 3.95
C ALA A 377 7.81 29.06 3.84
N HIS A 378 8.16 27.83 4.24
CA HIS A 378 9.53 27.32 4.25
C HIS A 378 10.06 26.93 2.85
N VAL A 379 9.22 26.91 1.82
CA VAL A 379 9.64 26.64 0.42
C VAL A 379 9.39 27.81 -0.52
N LYS A 380 9.09 29.00 0.02
CA LYS A 380 8.79 30.21 -0.77
C LYS A 380 9.89 30.60 -1.76
N ASP A 381 11.14 30.28 -1.43
CA ASP A 381 12.32 30.61 -2.26
C ASP A 381 12.55 29.57 -3.38
N LEU A 382 11.70 28.53 -3.45
CA LEU A 382 11.65 27.50 -4.48
C LEU A 382 10.30 27.55 -5.23
N PRO A 383 10.02 28.61 -6.00
CA PRO A 383 8.69 28.84 -6.59
C PRO A 383 8.26 27.78 -7.62
N TYR A 384 9.21 26.98 -8.12
CA TYR A 384 8.96 25.87 -9.04
C TYR A 384 8.59 24.55 -8.34
N LEU A 385 8.72 24.46 -7.00
CA LEU A 385 8.49 23.22 -6.26
C LEU A 385 7.02 22.72 -6.33
N PRO A 386 5.98 23.59 -6.27
CA PRO A 386 4.61 23.17 -6.50
C PRO A 386 4.40 22.55 -7.90
N ASP A 387 5.06 23.10 -8.92
CA ASP A 387 4.97 22.58 -10.28
C ASP A 387 5.70 21.23 -10.42
N MET A 388 6.83 21.04 -9.71
CA MET A 388 7.45 19.73 -9.57
C MET A 388 6.50 18.73 -8.89
N ALA A 389 5.79 19.13 -7.84
CA ALA A 389 4.82 18.27 -7.15
C ALA A 389 3.70 17.87 -8.10
N ARG A 390 3.18 18.80 -8.90
CA ARG A 390 2.18 18.48 -9.93
C ARG A 390 2.72 17.46 -10.94
N LEU A 391 3.96 17.63 -11.41
CA LEU A 391 4.58 16.69 -12.35
C LEU A 391 4.70 15.29 -11.76
N GLU A 392 5.28 15.17 -10.57
CA GLU A 392 5.49 13.88 -9.91
C GLU A 392 4.17 13.20 -9.53
N TRP A 393 3.18 13.97 -9.07
CA TRP A 393 1.85 13.44 -8.79
C TRP A 393 1.16 12.89 -10.04
N GLN A 394 1.30 13.57 -11.19
CA GLN A 394 0.76 13.05 -12.46
C GLN A 394 1.44 11.75 -12.86
N LEU A 395 2.77 11.64 -12.74
CA LEU A 395 3.51 10.39 -12.98
C LEU A 395 3.06 9.27 -12.03
N HIS A 396 2.94 9.58 -10.73
CA HIS A 396 2.45 8.67 -9.70
C HIS A 396 1.05 8.15 -10.02
N ARG A 397 0.11 9.02 -10.39
CA ARG A 397 -1.26 8.59 -10.74
C ARG A 397 -1.34 7.81 -12.05
N ILE A 398 -0.50 8.13 -13.04
CA ILE A 398 -0.43 7.38 -14.29
C ILE A 398 0.04 5.93 -14.05
N HIS A 399 0.93 5.71 -13.07
CA HIS A 399 1.37 4.36 -12.69
C HIS A 399 0.19 3.43 -12.38
N TYR A 400 -0.80 3.92 -11.62
CA TYR A 400 -1.97 3.14 -11.21
C TYR A 400 -3.18 3.29 -12.13
N ALA A 401 -3.12 4.14 -13.16
CA ALA A 401 -4.23 4.32 -14.08
C ALA A 401 -4.45 3.07 -14.94
N ARG A 402 -5.70 2.71 -15.18
CA ARG A 402 -6.06 1.59 -16.04
C ARG A 402 -5.64 1.87 -17.49
N HIS A 403 -4.96 0.89 -18.10
CA HIS A 403 -4.53 0.94 -19.49
C HIS A 403 -5.60 0.26 -20.38
N GLU A 404 -6.18 1.02 -21.30
CA GLU A 404 -7.11 0.49 -22.31
C GLU A 404 -6.34 0.05 -23.57
N LEU A 405 -6.97 -0.72 -24.44
CA LEU A 405 -6.32 -1.22 -25.65
C LEU A 405 -5.82 -0.04 -26.53
N ALA A 406 -4.50 0.06 -26.71
CA ALA A 406 -3.88 1.13 -27.45
C ALA A 406 -4.18 1.05 -28.97
N LEU A 407 -4.40 2.21 -29.57
CA LEU A 407 -4.53 2.38 -31.03
C LEU A 407 -3.23 1.96 -31.73
N GLN A 408 -3.35 1.21 -32.82
CA GLN A 408 -2.22 0.80 -33.67
C GLN A 408 -2.29 1.49 -35.04
N ALA A 409 -1.17 1.53 -35.76
CA ALA A 409 -1.10 2.16 -37.09
C ALA A 409 -2.12 1.58 -38.08
N GLN A 410 -2.38 0.28 -38.00
CA GLN A 410 -3.36 -0.44 -38.83
C GLN A 410 -4.83 -0.04 -38.55
N ASP A 411 -5.09 0.61 -37.41
CA ASP A 411 -6.44 1.07 -37.05
C ASP A 411 -6.74 2.48 -37.62
N ILE A 412 -5.73 3.16 -38.19
CA ILE A 412 -5.86 4.50 -38.75
C ILE A 412 -6.10 4.41 -40.26
N ASN A 413 -7.25 4.94 -40.72
CA ASN A 413 -7.45 5.13 -42.15
C ASN A 413 -6.72 6.40 -42.64
N PRO A 414 -5.67 6.27 -43.48
CA PRO A 414 -4.85 7.39 -43.91
C PRO A 414 -5.60 8.41 -44.78
N GLN A 415 -6.68 8.00 -45.46
CA GLN A 415 -7.46 8.89 -46.34
C GLN A 415 -8.37 9.85 -45.57
N THR A 416 -8.69 9.51 -44.31
CA THR A 416 -9.63 10.24 -43.46
C THR A 416 -9.00 10.68 -42.14
N VAL A 417 -7.66 10.60 -42.05
CA VAL A 417 -6.96 10.76 -40.76
C VAL A 417 -7.25 12.11 -40.13
N GLU A 418 -7.31 13.18 -40.92
CA GLU A 418 -7.58 14.55 -40.45
C GLU A 418 -8.98 14.71 -39.83
N GLU A 419 -9.94 13.89 -40.22
CA GLU A 419 -11.32 13.92 -39.71
C GLU A 419 -11.51 13.07 -38.45
N GLN A 420 -10.54 12.20 -38.13
CA GLN A 420 -10.66 11.26 -37.02
C GLN A 420 -10.52 11.96 -35.67
N VAL A 421 -11.34 11.51 -34.72
CA VAL A 421 -11.26 11.87 -33.31
C VAL A 421 -10.87 10.62 -32.52
N PHE A 422 -9.78 10.72 -31.78
CA PHE A 422 -9.30 9.63 -30.94
C PHE A 422 -9.74 9.80 -29.49
N VAL A 423 -9.75 8.69 -28.75
CA VAL A 423 -9.99 8.73 -27.30
C VAL A 423 -8.64 8.77 -26.61
N TRP A 424 -8.46 9.74 -25.74
CA TRP A 424 -7.25 9.88 -24.95
C TRP A 424 -7.14 8.76 -23.91
N GLN A 425 -5.96 8.18 -23.76
CA GLN A 425 -5.71 7.08 -22.83
C GLN A 425 -5.44 7.64 -21.42
N ALA A 426 -6.08 7.08 -20.38
CA ALA A 426 -6.02 7.57 -18.99
C ALA A 426 -4.61 7.53 -18.35
N THR A 427 -3.73 6.73 -18.95
CA THR A 427 -2.34 6.46 -18.59
C THR A 427 -1.38 7.49 -19.25
N ALA A 428 -1.91 8.62 -19.74
CA ALA A 428 -1.17 9.67 -20.43
C ALA A 428 -1.72 11.03 -20.00
N GLN A 429 -0.82 11.98 -19.77
CA GLN A 429 -1.16 13.34 -19.37
C GLN A 429 -0.21 14.34 -20.01
N LEU A 430 -0.71 15.54 -20.26
CA LEU A 430 0.10 16.68 -20.68
C LEU A 430 0.46 17.51 -19.48
N PHE A 431 1.73 17.90 -19.44
CA PHE A 431 2.29 18.77 -18.41
C PHE A 431 2.91 20.01 -19.06
N GLU A 432 2.62 21.17 -18.50
CA GLU A 432 3.31 22.43 -18.79
C GLU A 432 3.64 23.14 -17.49
N SER A 433 4.70 23.94 -17.49
CA SER A 433 5.12 24.82 -16.40
C SER A 433 5.81 26.04 -16.99
N GLU A 434 5.71 27.19 -16.31
CA GLU A 434 6.52 28.37 -16.61
C GLU A 434 7.99 28.22 -16.19
N TRP A 435 8.30 27.15 -15.44
CA TRP A 435 9.62 26.83 -14.93
C TRP A 435 10.24 25.63 -15.65
N ALA A 436 11.56 25.50 -15.55
CA ALA A 436 12.35 24.42 -16.15
C ALA A 436 12.24 23.10 -15.36
N VAL A 437 11.01 22.77 -14.91
CA VAL A 437 10.70 21.60 -14.08
C VAL A 437 10.93 20.30 -14.83
N VAL A 438 10.59 20.23 -16.12
CA VAL A 438 10.82 19.03 -16.95
C VAL A 438 12.31 18.68 -17.06
N PRO A 439 13.21 19.59 -17.51
CA PRO A 439 14.64 19.28 -17.53
C PRO A 439 15.22 19.07 -16.13
N LEU A 440 14.72 19.75 -15.09
CA LEU A 440 15.14 19.49 -13.71
C LEU A 440 14.78 18.07 -13.25
N TRP A 441 13.58 17.59 -13.56
CA TRP A 441 13.17 16.21 -13.25
C TRP A 441 14.05 15.20 -13.99
N LEU A 442 14.30 15.42 -15.28
CA LEU A 442 15.20 14.58 -16.09
C LEU A 442 16.64 14.58 -15.58
N ALA A 443 17.11 15.68 -14.99
CA ALA A 443 18.44 15.75 -14.40
C ALA A 443 18.60 14.76 -13.24
N HIS A 444 17.54 14.54 -12.45
CA HIS A 444 17.50 13.52 -11.41
C HIS A 444 17.40 12.09 -11.95
N GLN A 445 17.21 11.95 -13.27
CA GLN A 445 17.31 10.67 -13.99
C GLN A 445 18.66 10.51 -14.73
N GLY A 446 19.62 11.43 -14.50
CA GLY A 446 20.97 11.37 -15.06
C GLY A 446 21.24 12.31 -16.24
N MET A 447 20.28 13.16 -16.62
CA MET A 447 20.51 14.21 -17.63
C MET A 447 21.22 15.45 -17.01
N PRO A 448 21.75 16.38 -17.82
CA PRO A 448 22.31 17.62 -17.30
C PRO A 448 21.24 18.50 -16.61
N PHE A 449 21.62 19.16 -15.52
CA PHE A 449 20.77 20.13 -14.83
C PHE A 449 20.50 21.38 -15.71
N PRO A 450 19.29 21.96 -15.65
CA PRO A 450 19.00 23.21 -16.35
C PRO A 450 19.85 24.35 -15.78
N GLN A 451 20.34 25.22 -16.67
CA GLN A 451 21.15 26.38 -16.27
C GLN A 451 20.30 27.53 -15.72
N ASN A 452 19.04 27.59 -16.13
CA ASN A 452 18.09 28.62 -15.77
C ASN A 452 16.75 27.97 -15.44
N MET A 453 16.21 28.24 -14.25
CA MET A 453 14.91 27.72 -13.86
C MET A 453 13.75 28.52 -14.45
N ASN A 454 13.95 29.79 -14.82
CA ASN A 454 12.90 30.68 -15.32
C ASN A 454 12.70 30.51 -16.84
N GLU A 455 12.45 29.27 -17.26
CA GLU A 455 12.19 28.89 -18.64
C GLU A 455 11.04 27.90 -18.70
N ALA A 456 10.02 28.20 -19.52
CA ALA A 456 8.86 27.35 -19.64
C ALA A 456 9.25 25.96 -20.18
N SER A 457 8.66 24.92 -19.61
CA SER A 457 8.91 23.54 -20.01
C SER A 457 7.61 22.75 -20.15
N ARG A 458 7.60 21.80 -21.09
CA ARG A 458 6.42 21.00 -21.47
C ARG A 458 6.80 19.55 -21.63
N ALA A 459 5.88 18.65 -21.30
CA ALA A 459 6.09 17.22 -21.43
C ALA A 459 4.79 16.46 -21.70
N LEU A 460 4.96 15.31 -22.37
CA LEU A 460 4.01 14.21 -22.37
C LEU A 460 4.45 13.22 -21.30
N LEU A 461 3.59 13.00 -20.32
CA LEU A 461 3.70 11.92 -19.36
C LEU A 461 2.89 10.75 -19.91
N SER A 462 3.47 9.57 -19.99
CA SER A 462 2.76 8.37 -20.51
C SER A 462 3.25 7.11 -19.82
N ARG A 463 2.43 6.05 -19.83
CA ARG A 463 2.83 4.71 -19.41
C ARG A 463 2.46 3.71 -20.51
N PRO A 464 3.27 3.61 -21.58
CA PRO A 464 3.11 2.52 -22.51
C PRO A 464 3.42 1.22 -21.77
N GLU A 465 2.47 0.29 -21.81
CA GLU A 465 2.50 -0.98 -21.09
C GLU A 465 2.61 -0.85 -19.56
N TRP A 466 3.82 -0.68 -19.00
CA TRP A 466 4.12 -0.95 -17.59
C TRP A 466 4.71 0.23 -16.81
N THR A 467 5.64 0.98 -17.41
CA THR A 467 6.45 1.99 -16.70
C THR A 467 6.09 3.40 -17.14
N ALA A 468 5.87 4.29 -16.17
CA ALA A 468 5.64 5.70 -16.45
C ALA A 468 6.93 6.35 -16.96
N GLN A 469 6.79 7.17 -17.99
CA GLN A 469 7.89 7.89 -18.63
C GLN A 469 7.49 9.33 -18.90
N LEU A 470 8.49 10.19 -18.94
CA LEU A 470 8.38 11.59 -19.30
C LEU A 470 9.05 11.82 -20.65
N THR A 471 8.39 12.53 -21.56
CA THR A 471 8.99 12.96 -22.83
C THR A 471 8.84 14.46 -22.99
N PRO A 472 9.95 15.22 -23.04
CA PRO A 472 9.91 16.66 -23.31
C PRO A 472 9.21 16.96 -24.62
N LEU A 473 8.43 18.03 -24.63
CA LEU A 473 7.72 18.50 -25.81
C LEU A 473 8.15 19.92 -26.15
N GLN A 474 8.29 20.17 -27.45
CA GLN A 474 8.32 21.52 -27.98
C GLN A 474 6.89 22.10 -28.02
N ALA A 475 6.79 23.43 -28.13
CA ALA A 475 5.50 24.13 -28.22
C ALA A 475 4.54 23.59 -29.29
N PRO A 476 4.95 23.35 -30.56
CA PRO A 476 4.05 22.81 -31.58
C PRO A 476 3.56 21.38 -31.25
N GLN A 477 4.42 20.53 -30.69
CA GLN A 477 4.05 19.17 -30.29
C GLN A 477 3.01 19.17 -29.15
N TYR A 478 3.20 20.06 -28.17
CA TYR A 478 2.25 20.22 -27.07
C TYR A 478 0.90 20.74 -27.57
N ALA A 479 0.90 21.75 -28.46
CA ALA A 479 -0.33 22.30 -29.02
C ALA A 479 -1.16 21.24 -29.76
N ALA A 480 -0.52 20.41 -30.59
CA ALA A 480 -1.18 19.29 -31.26
C ALA A 480 -1.81 18.31 -30.27
N LEU A 481 -1.03 17.85 -29.28
CA LEU A 481 -1.49 16.88 -28.30
C LEU A 481 -2.61 17.44 -27.41
N HIS A 482 -2.56 18.74 -27.09
CA HIS A 482 -3.61 19.40 -26.34
C HIS A 482 -4.94 19.31 -27.07
N GLU A 483 -4.97 19.59 -28.37
CA GLU A 483 -6.21 19.49 -29.16
C GLU A 483 -6.75 18.05 -29.25
N LEU A 484 -5.86 17.06 -29.38
CA LEU A 484 -6.26 15.65 -29.33
C LEU A 484 -6.85 15.26 -27.97
N LYS A 485 -6.24 15.73 -26.88
CA LYS A 485 -6.72 15.47 -25.52
C LYS A 485 -8.10 16.08 -25.27
N GLU A 486 -8.37 17.27 -25.81
CA GLU A 486 -9.68 17.94 -25.78
C GLU A 486 -10.72 17.29 -26.71
N GLY A 487 -10.36 16.20 -27.40
CA GLY A 487 -11.27 15.44 -28.25
C GLY A 487 -11.54 16.10 -29.60
N LYS A 488 -10.65 16.99 -30.08
CA LYS A 488 -10.72 17.54 -31.43
C LYS A 488 -10.18 16.55 -32.47
N THR A 489 -10.36 16.89 -33.74
CA THR A 489 -9.87 16.06 -34.85
C THR A 489 -8.36 16.15 -35.01
N VAL A 490 -7.76 15.17 -35.71
CA VAL A 490 -6.33 15.23 -36.05
C VAL A 490 -6.01 16.47 -36.88
N GLY A 491 -6.88 16.88 -37.81
CA GLY A 491 -6.68 18.10 -38.61
C GLY A 491 -6.52 19.34 -37.73
N ALA A 492 -7.41 19.52 -36.75
CA ALA A 492 -7.33 20.64 -35.81
C ALA A 492 -6.03 20.61 -34.96
N ALA A 493 -5.56 19.42 -34.60
CA ALA A 493 -4.29 19.25 -33.90
C ALA A 493 -3.09 19.62 -34.78
N LEU A 494 -3.11 19.26 -36.06
CA LEU A 494 -2.07 19.63 -37.02
C LEU A 494 -2.07 21.13 -37.29
N ASP A 495 -3.24 21.75 -37.47
CA ASP A 495 -3.37 23.20 -37.63
C ASP A 495 -2.76 23.95 -36.45
N ALA A 496 -3.03 23.51 -35.22
CA ALA A 496 -2.45 24.10 -34.00
C ALA A 496 -0.92 23.97 -33.95
N ALA A 497 -0.36 22.87 -34.47
CA ALA A 497 1.09 22.68 -34.55
C ALA A 497 1.72 23.58 -35.64
N PHE A 498 1.13 23.59 -36.84
CA PHE A 498 1.63 24.36 -37.98
C PHE A 498 1.53 25.87 -37.76
N ALA A 499 0.59 26.34 -36.94
CA ALA A 499 0.51 27.73 -36.51
C ALA A 499 1.74 28.19 -35.70
N LEU A 500 2.48 27.25 -35.09
CA LEU A 500 3.68 27.53 -34.29
C LEU A 500 4.99 27.13 -35.02
N ASP A 501 4.94 26.12 -35.88
CA ASP A 501 6.07 25.65 -36.70
C ASP A 501 5.59 25.11 -38.05
N GLU A 502 5.84 25.86 -39.13
CA GLU A 502 5.49 25.47 -40.49
C GLU A 502 6.18 24.17 -40.96
N ASN A 503 7.29 23.78 -40.32
CA ASN A 503 8.04 22.55 -40.63
C ASN A 503 7.71 21.38 -39.70
N PHE A 504 6.58 21.45 -38.99
CA PHE A 504 6.17 20.42 -38.04
C PHE A 504 6.14 19.02 -38.67
N ASN A 505 6.90 18.10 -38.08
CA ASN A 505 7.02 16.73 -38.59
C ASN A 505 5.84 15.86 -38.12
N VAL A 506 4.79 15.82 -38.95
CA VAL A 506 3.56 15.05 -38.69
C VAL A 506 3.85 13.55 -38.54
N ALA A 507 4.65 12.98 -39.45
CA ALA A 507 4.92 11.54 -39.46
C ALA A 507 5.65 11.07 -38.20
N ALA A 508 6.69 11.82 -37.77
CA ALA A 508 7.42 11.52 -36.55
C ALA A 508 6.52 11.66 -35.31
N SER A 509 5.67 12.69 -35.27
CA SER A 509 4.75 12.92 -34.15
C SER A 509 3.71 11.80 -34.04
N LEU A 510 3.09 11.39 -35.14
CA LEU A 510 2.14 10.27 -35.14
C LEU A 510 2.79 8.96 -34.70
N GLN A 511 4.00 8.68 -35.21
CA GLN A 511 4.77 7.50 -34.79
C GLN A 511 5.03 7.51 -33.28
N GLN A 512 5.42 8.67 -32.74
CA GLN A 512 5.65 8.83 -31.31
C GLN A 512 4.36 8.59 -30.51
N TRP A 513 3.22 9.16 -30.92
CA TRP A 513 1.95 8.99 -30.22
C TRP A 513 1.51 7.52 -30.14
N LEU A 514 1.70 6.77 -31.23
CA LEU A 514 1.42 5.34 -31.28
C LEU A 514 2.38 4.53 -30.39
N GLN A 515 3.69 4.83 -30.45
CA GLN A 515 4.69 4.16 -29.62
C GLN A 515 4.46 4.41 -28.12
N GLN A 516 3.99 5.61 -27.77
CA GLN A 516 3.67 5.99 -26.39
C GLN A 516 2.26 5.57 -25.95
N GLN A 517 1.48 4.93 -26.83
CA GLN A 517 0.16 4.36 -26.54
C GLN A 517 -0.83 5.37 -25.92
N ILE A 518 -0.76 6.64 -26.33
CA ILE A 518 -1.55 7.71 -25.72
C ILE A 518 -3.00 7.79 -26.23
N LEU A 519 -3.33 6.99 -27.24
CA LEU A 519 -4.65 6.94 -27.89
C LEU A 519 -5.25 5.54 -27.75
N VAL A 520 -6.55 5.47 -27.49
CA VAL A 520 -7.31 4.22 -27.30
C VAL A 520 -7.94 3.77 -28.61
N LYS A 521 -7.86 2.46 -28.88
CA LYS A 521 -8.62 1.79 -29.92
C LYS A 521 -10.09 1.70 -29.53
N ARG A 522 -10.98 2.37 -30.26
CA ARG A 522 -12.42 2.15 -30.09
C ARG A 522 -12.78 0.76 -30.62
N PRO A 523 -13.59 -0.05 -29.91
CA PRO A 523 -14.18 -1.23 -30.51
C PRO A 523 -15.07 -0.80 -31.69
N HIS A 524 -14.96 -1.52 -32.81
CA HIS A 524 -15.82 -1.34 -33.98
C HIS A 524 -17.25 -1.80 -33.71
#